data_AF-A0AAU0SAI8-F1
#
_entry.id   AF-A0AAU0SAI8-F1
#
_cell.length_a   1.000
_cell.length_b   1.000
_cell.length_c   1.000
_cell.angle_alpha   90.00
_cell.angle_beta   90.00
_cell.angle_gamma   90.00
#
_symmetry.space_group_name_H-M   'P 1'
#
loop_
_entity.id
_entity.type
_entity.pdbx_description
1 polymer ?
#
loop_
_entity_poly.entity_id
_entity_poly.type
_entity_poly.pdbx_seq_one_letter_code
_entity_poly.pdbx_strand_id
1 'polypeptide(L)'
;MRAILQTETTECGLACLAMIAAHFGRYIELADLRRRFSISLKGASMAQLMRHAATLELSTRALRLEPLLDSVYLNELCLENYS
;
A
#
# COMPACT_ATOMS: atom_id res chain seq x y z
N MET A 1 2.25 -13.48 0.14
CA MET A 1 1.78 -12.29 0.89
C MET A 1 0.97 -12.77 2.09
N ARG A 2 1.30 -12.34 3.32
CA ARG A 2 0.57 -12.71 4.54
C ARG A 2 -0.41 -11.59 4.89
N ALA A 3 -1.64 -11.95 5.27
CA ALA A 3 -2.63 -10.98 5.71
C ALA A 3 -2.18 -10.28 7.00
N ILE A 4 -2.29 -8.95 7.03
CA ILE A 4 -2.10 -8.14 8.24
C ILE A 4 -3.47 -7.64 8.67
N LEU A 5 -3.82 -7.90 9.93
CA LEU A 5 -5.12 -7.55 10.48
C LEU A 5 -5.12 -6.08 10.89
N GLN A 6 -6.05 -5.31 10.32
CA GLN A 6 -6.36 -3.96 10.77
C GLN A 6 -7.17 -4.01 12.07
N THR A 7 -6.96 -3.03 12.95
CA THR A 7 -7.76 -2.90 14.19
C THR A 7 -8.92 -1.93 13.96
N GLU A 8 -8.70 -0.90 13.15
CA GLU A 8 -9.72 0.09 12.80
C GLU A 8 -10.07 -0.01 11.30
N THR A 9 -11.31 0.31 10.94
CA THR A 9 -11.81 0.22 9.56
C THR A 9 -11.12 1.21 8.61
N THR A 10 -10.58 2.30 9.14
CA THR A 10 -9.91 3.37 8.40
C THR A 10 -8.49 3.01 7.96
N GLU A 11 -7.95 1.90 8.46
CA GLU A 11 -6.54 1.52 8.31
C GLU A 11 -6.27 0.55 7.18
N CYS A 12 -7.32 0.09 6.48
CA CYS A 12 -7.21 -0.89 5.40
C CYS A 12 -6.10 -0.56 4.39
N GLY A 13 -5.95 0.72 4.03
CA GLY A 13 -4.87 1.18 3.15
C GLY A 13 -3.46 1.04 3.76
N LEU A 14 -3.28 1.34 5.05
CA LEU A 14 -2.00 1.14 5.75
C LEU A 14 -1.68 -0.35 5.91
N ALA A 15 -2.68 -1.17 6.24
CA ALA A 15 -2.53 -2.61 6.29
C ALA A 15 -2.09 -3.18 4.93
N CYS A 16 -2.65 -2.67 3.82
CA CYS A 16 -2.22 -3.04 2.47
C CYS A 16 -0.76 -2.67 2.21
N LEU A 17 -0.33 -1.46 2.57
CA LEU A 17 1.07 -1.04 2.42
C LEU A 17 2.02 -1.94 3.24
N ALA A 18 1.64 -2.28 4.48
CA ALA A 18 2.42 -3.21 5.31
C ALA A 18 2.52 -4.61 4.67
N MET A 19 1.42 -5.12 4.12
CA MET A 19 1.43 -6.44 3.44
C MET A 19 2.31 -6.43 2.19
N ILE A 20 2.27 -5.35 1.41
CA ILE A 20 3.10 -5.18 0.19
C ILE A 20 4.56 -5.07 0.59
N ALA A 21 4.90 -4.22 1.57
CA ALA A 21 6.27 -4.10 2.06
C ALA A 21 6.82 -5.44 2.57
N ALA A 22 6.02 -6.19 3.33
CA ALA A 22 6.39 -7.51 3.83
C ALA A 22 6.60 -8.53 2.70
N HIS A 23 5.85 -8.43 1.61
CA HIS A 23 6.06 -9.28 0.43
C HIS A 23 7.45 -9.07 -0.19
N PHE A 24 7.99 -7.86 -0.14
CA PHE A 24 9.33 -7.51 -0.61
C PHE A 24 10.41 -7.62 0.49
N GLY A 25 10.13 -8.28 1.61
CA GLY A 25 11.10 -8.53 2.68
C GLY A 25 11.22 -7.41 3.71
N ARG A 26 10.44 -6.33 3.60
CA ARG A 26 10.42 -5.22 4.56
C ARG A 26 9.23 -5.35 5.51
N TYR A 27 9.45 -5.95 6.67
CA TYR A 27 8.42 -6.09 7.70
C TYR A 27 8.25 -4.76 8.45
N ILE A 28 7.05 -4.18 8.35
CA ILE A 28 6.69 -2.94 9.04
C ILE A 28 5.40 -3.19 9.80
N GLU A 29 5.42 -2.95 11.10
CA GLU A 29 4.24 -3.11 11.94
C GLU A 29 3.19 -2.03 11.62
N LEU A 30 1.91 -2.39 11.68
CA LEU A 30 0.83 -1.44 11.44
C LEU A 30 0.89 -0.27 12.45
N ALA A 31 1.36 -0.53 13.67
CA ALA A 31 1.59 0.49 14.69
C ALA A 31 2.67 1.52 14.30
N ASP A 32 3.73 1.10 13.59
CA ASP A 32 4.74 2.02 13.05
C ASP A 32 4.16 2.91 11.96
N LEU A 33 3.36 2.34 11.08
CA LEU A 33 2.68 3.09 10.02
C LEU A 33 1.72 4.14 10.60
N ARG A 34 0.94 3.80 11.63
CA ARG A 34 0.05 4.75 12.33
C ARG A 34 0.81 5.94 12.91
N ARG A 35 1.99 5.70 13.50
CA ARG A 35 2.83 6.76 14.06
C ARG A 35 3.41 7.67 12.97
N ARG A 36 3.78 7.10 11.83
CA ARG A 36 4.41 7.82 10.72
C ARG A 36 3.41 8.55 9.83
N PHE A 37 2.22 8.00 9.66
CA PHE A 37 1.23 8.44 8.69
C PHE A 37 -0.12 8.69 9.36
N SER A 38 -0.50 9.96 9.47
CA SER A 38 -1.83 10.33 9.94
C SER A 38 -2.88 9.99 8.88
N ILE A 39 -3.85 9.17 9.25
CA ILE A 39 -5.04 8.87 8.44
C ILE A 39 -6.24 9.61 9.03
N SER A 40 -7.21 9.96 8.17
CA SER A 40 -8.42 10.63 8.63
C SER A 40 -9.44 9.63 9.17
N LEU A 41 -10.51 10.13 9.80
CA LEU A 41 -11.68 9.31 10.17
C LEU A 41 -12.39 8.67 8.95
N LYS A 42 -12.11 9.15 7.73
CA LYS A 42 -12.58 8.55 6.47
C LYS A 42 -11.57 7.56 5.87
N GLY A 43 -10.46 7.29 6.56
CA GLY A 43 -9.33 6.54 6.05
C GLY A 43 -8.36 7.38 5.21
N ALA A 44 -7.60 6.70 4.36
CA ALA A 44 -6.62 7.29 3.45
C ALA A 44 -7.14 7.31 2.01
N SER A 45 -6.98 8.45 1.33
CA SER A 45 -7.19 8.55 -0.12
C SER A 45 -6.06 7.83 -0.89
N MET A 46 -6.32 7.44 -2.14
CA MET A 46 -5.29 6.84 -3.00
C MET A 46 -4.05 7.75 -3.12
N ALA A 47 -4.24 9.06 -3.24
CA ALA A 47 -3.14 10.01 -3.30
C ALA A 47 -2.29 10.03 -2.01
N GLN A 48 -2.90 9.84 -0.84
CA GLN A 48 -2.16 9.67 0.42
C GLN A 48 -1.37 8.36 0.42
N LEU A 49 -2.01 7.26 0.00
CA LEU A 49 -1.35 5.95 -0.05
C LEU A 49 -0.13 5.96 -0.98
N MET A 50 -0.21 6.60 -2.14
CA MET A 50 0.94 6.75 -3.04
C MET A 50 2.08 7.54 -2.39
N ARG A 51 1.79 8.61 -1.65
CA ARG A 51 2.82 9.36 -0.91
C ARG A 51 3.44 8.54 0.21
N HIS A 52 2.62 7.80 0.96
CA HIS A 52 3.12 6.91 2.01
C HIS A 52 3.98 5.79 1.43
N ALA A 53 3.57 5.19 0.31
CA ALA A 53 4.34 4.19 -0.41
C ALA A 53 5.71 4.74 -0.86
N ALA A 54 5.74 5.96 -1.40
CA ALA A 54 7.00 6.61 -1.76
C ALA A 54 7.94 6.83 -0.56
N THR A 55 7.39 7.18 0.62
CA THR A 55 8.18 7.26 1.87
C THR A 55 8.70 5.89 2.34
N LEU A 56 8.06 4.80 1.90
CA LEU A 56 8.51 3.43 2.13
C LEU A 56 9.43 2.92 1.00
N GLU A 57 9.86 3.80 0.08
CA GLU A 57 10.69 3.48 -1.09
C GLU A 57 10.00 2.50 -2.06
N LEU A 58 8.67 2.54 -2.10
CA LEU A 58 7.87 1.79 -3.06
C LEU A 58 7.43 2.69 -4.21
N SER A 59 7.66 2.24 -5.45
CA SER A 59 7.05 2.88 -6.62
C SER A 59 5.59 2.44 -6.77
N THR A 60 4.71 3.38 -7.14
CA THR A 60 3.28 3.09 -7.28
C THR A 60 2.71 3.74 -8.54
N ARG A 61 1.78 3.02 -9.18
CA ARG A 61 1.00 3.52 -10.31
C ARG A 61 -0.49 3.27 -10.04
N ALA A 62 -1.26 4.34 -9.90
CA ALA A 62 -2.70 4.22 -9.76
C ALA A 62 -3.33 3.90 -11.12
N LEU A 63 -4.10 2.81 -11.18
CA LEU A 63 -4.82 2.37 -12.37
C LEU A 63 -6.31 2.42 -12.10
N ARG A 64 -7.07 2.91 -13.08
CA ARG A 64 -8.52 2.70 -13.15
C ARG A 64 -8.74 1.43 -13.95
N LEU A 65 -9.45 0.47 -13.36
CA LEU A 65 -9.76 -0.79 -14.01
C LEU A 65 -11.22 -0.78 -14.46
N GLU A 66 -11.45 -1.13 -15.71
CA GLU A 66 -12.77 -1.44 -16.25
C GLU A 66 -13.04 -2.96 -16.08
N PRO A 67 -14.15 -3.37 -15.46
CA PRO A 67 -14.37 -4.74 -14.96
C PRO A 67 -14.27 -5.90 -15.95
N LEU A 68 -14.20 -5.65 -17.27
CA LEU A 68 -14.37 -6.67 -18.31
C LEU A 68 -13.16 -6.92 -19.21
N LEU A 69 -12.08 -6.12 -19.12
CA LEU A 69 -10.94 -6.20 -20.06
C LEU A 69 -9.55 -6.31 -19.40
N ASP A 70 -9.43 -6.06 -18.09
CA ASP A 70 -8.14 -5.77 -17.47
C ASP A 70 -7.48 -6.95 -16.71
N SER A 71 -8.08 -8.15 -16.73
CA SER A 71 -7.53 -9.31 -16.00
C SER A 71 -6.21 -9.85 -16.56
N VAL A 72 -5.78 -9.39 -17.75
CA VAL A 72 -4.62 -9.92 -18.48
C VAL A 72 -3.37 -9.02 -18.40
N TYR A 73 -3.49 -7.76 -17.96
CA TYR A 73 -2.39 -6.77 -18.05
C TYR A 73 -1.85 -6.24 -16.71
N LEU A 74 -2.26 -6.81 -15.57
CA LEU A 74 -1.78 -6.37 -14.25
C LEU A 74 -0.47 -7.06 -13.84
N ASN A 75 0.54 -6.98 -14.68
CA ASN A 75 1.92 -7.21 -14.25
C ASN A 75 2.65 -5.88 -14.34
N GLU A 76 2.86 -5.24 -13.19
CA GLU A 76 4.09 -4.52 -12.82
C GLU A 76 3.82 -3.68 -11.56
N LEU A 77 4.25 -4.22 -10.41
CA LEU A 77 4.59 -3.41 -9.25
C LEU A 77 6.11 -3.23 -9.30
N CYS A 78 6.58 -2.30 -10.14
CA CYS A 78 8.01 -2.08 -10.36
C CYS A 78 8.65 -1.39 -9.15
N LEU A 79 9.23 -2.18 -8.24
CA LEU A 79 10.33 -1.71 -7.40
C LEU A 79 11.59 -1.63 -8.25
N GLU A 80 11.70 -0.57 -9.05
CA GLU A 80 13.02 -0.08 -9.43
C GLU A 80 13.48 0.89 -8.32
N ASN A 81 14.76 0.82 -7.97
CA ASN A 81 15.47 1.56 -6.92
C ASN A 81 15.60 0.85 -5.57
N TYR A 82 16.35 -0.26 -5.58
CA TYR A 82 17.35 -0.53 -4.54
C TYR A 82 18.72 -0.59 -5.23
N SER A 83 19.45 0.52 -5.23
CA SER A 83 20.89 0.61 -5.51
C SER A 83 21.50 1.58 -4.52
#